data_AF-A0A2V8VX26-F1
#
_entry.id   AF-A0A2V8VX26-F1
#
_cell.length_a   1.000
_cell.length_b   1.000
_cell.length_c   1.000
_cell.angle_alpha   90.00
_cell.angle_beta   90.00
_cell.angle_gamma   90.00
#
_symmetry.space_group_name_H-M   'P 1'
#
loop_
_entity.id
_entity.type
_entity.pdbx_description
1 polymer ?
#
loop_
_entity_poly.entity_id
_entity_poly.type
_entity_poly.pdbx_seq_one_letter_code
_entity_poly.pdbx_strand_id
1 'polypeptide(L)'
;MTPGSIFLSLTATSIHRSIRWKPAPAIASRSCCIAIMHRNNRDGTFDEVSKQAGLQDLPLKSRRGAAFGDVFNTGNIDVLLLNVGEPPSLLKNMNATGFHRVLFKLIGTKSNRAAIGARVTIRAAGVKQFSEVRGGGSYLSQSDLRLHFGLGTAKKMESVEIRWPNGTVETLQNVSADCIYTIVEGAGIRDTKALPPPVSAPAPAGAH
;
A
#
# COMPACT_ATOMS: atom_id res chain seq x y z
N MET A 1 -49.42 -38.63 -47.73
CA MET A 1 -48.64 -39.37 -48.73
C MET A 1 -47.18 -39.32 -48.31
N THR A 2 -46.61 -40.50 -48.08
CA THR A 2 -45.19 -40.93 -48.04
C THR A 2 -44.06 -40.04 -47.48
N PRO A 3 -43.19 -40.58 -46.60
CA PRO A 3 -41.93 -39.98 -46.17
C PRO A 3 -40.76 -40.38 -47.10
N GLY A 4 -39.62 -39.71 -47.01
CA GLY A 4 -38.42 -40.08 -47.75
C GLY A 4 -37.15 -39.49 -47.17
N SER A 5 -36.47 -40.29 -46.33
CA SER A 5 -35.09 -40.07 -45.88
C SER A 5 -34.11 -40.28 -47.04
N ILE A 6 -33.05 -39.46 -47.12
CA ILE A 6 -31.77 -39.86 -47.73
C ILE A 6 -30.64 -39.39 -46.80
N PHE A 7 -29.95 -40.37 -46.23
CA PHE A 7 -28.59 -40.25 -45.70
C PHE A 7 -27.61 -40.42 -46.88
N LEU A 8 -26.59 -39.57 -46.97
CA LEU A 8 -25.34 -39.93 -47.63
C LEU A 8 -24.18 -39.47 -46.75
N SER A 9 -23.47 -40.46 -46.21
CA SER A 9 -22.18 -40.33 -45.53
C SER A 9 -21.08 -40.17 -46.58
N LEU A 10 -20.19 -39.20 -46.40
CA LEU A 10 -18.86 -39.20 -47.03
C LEU A 10 -17.83 -38.59 -46.07
N THR A 11 -16.92 -39.48 -45.69
CA THR A 11 -15.60 -39.41 -45.05
C THR A 11 -14.86 -38.06 -45.01
N ALA A 12 -14.18 -37.86 -43.88
CA ALA A 12 -13.33 -36.73 -43.55
C ALA A 12 -12.17 -36.47 -44.53
N THR A 13 -11.86 -35.18 -44.74
CA THR A 13 -10.52 -34.72 -45.11
C THR A 13 -10.25 -33.40 -44.39
N SER A 14 -9.29 -33.43 -43.48
CA SER A 14 -8.71 -32.26 -42.79
C SER A 14 -8.04 -31.33 -43.81
N ILE A 15 -8.25 -30.02 -43.73
CA ILE A 15 -7.28 -28.96 -44.08
C ILE A 15 -7.75 -27.65 -43.42
N HIS A 16 -6.82 -27.02 -42.69
CA HIS A 16 -6.95 -25.74 -41.97
C HIS A 16 -7.75 -24.66 -42.72
N ARG A 17 -8.75 -24.08 -42.04
CA ARG A 17 -9.20 -22.71 -42.32
C ARG A 17 -8.76 -21.81 -41.16
N SER A 18 -7.69 -21.07 -41.44
CA SER A 18 -7.14 -20.00 -40.62
C SER A 18 -8.23 -19.04 -40.14
N ILE A 19 -8.51 -19.01 -38.84
CA ILE A 19 -9.23 -17.90 -38.23
C ILE A 19 -8.29 -16.69 -38.29
N ARG A 20 -8.58 -15.73 -39.17
CA ARG A 20 -7.89 -14.43 -39.21
C ARG A 20 -8.71 -13.43 -38.41
N TRP A 21 -8.20 -13.08 -37.22
CA TRP A 21 -8.69 -11.93 -36.45
C TRP A 21 -8.20 -10.65 -37.13
N LYS A 22 -9.12 -9.76 -37.53
CA LYS A 22 -8.74 -8.36 -37.78
C LYS A 22 -8.68 -7.65 -36.42
N PRO A 23 -7.62 -6.90 -36.10
CA PRO A 23 -7.67 -6.02 -34.94
C PRO A 23 -8.80 -5.02 -35.16
N ALA A 24 -9.78 -5.01 -34.25
CA ALA A 24 -10.72 -3.89 -34.18
C ALA A 24 -9.89 -2.61 -33.91
N PRO A 25 -10.28 -1.45 -34.45
CA PRO A 25 -9.63 -0.20 -34.10
C PRO A 25 -9.63 -0.11 -32.58
N ALA A 26 -8.45 0.16 -32.00
CA ALA A 26 -8.34 0.40 -30.58
C ALA A 26 -9.25 1.59 -30.26
N ILE A 27 -10.42 1.32 -29.69
CA ILE A 27 -11.12 2.33 -28.94
C ILE A 27 -10.16 2.62 -27.80
N ALA A 28 -9.41 3.72 -27.92
CA ALA A 28 -8.65 4.28 -26.82
C ALA A 28 -9.67 4.63 -25.76
N SER A 29 -9.97 3.65 -24.91
CA SER A 29 -10.84 3.87 -23.78
C SER A 29 -10.18 4.95 -22.95
N ARG A 30 -10.85 6.09 -22.83
CA ARG A 30 -10.49 7.11 -21.85
C ARG A 30 -10.68 6.61 -20.40
N SER A 31 -10.93 5.32 -20.17
CA SER A 31 -10.78 4.66 -18.87
C SER A 31 -9.30 4.47 -18.50
N CYS A 32 -8.51 5.52 -18.66
CA CYS A 32 -7.25 5.58 -17.98
C CYS A 32 -7.51 6.14 -16.58
N CYS A 33 -7.42 5.28 -15.57
CA CYS A 33 -7.78 5.64 -14.21
C CYS A 33 -6.83 6.71 -13.68
N ILE A 34 -7.39 7.90 -13.42
CA ILE A 34 -6.72 8.92 -12.60
C ILE A 34 -6.53 8.33 -11.21
N ALA A 35 -5.35 8.52 -10.63
CA ALA A 35 -5.10 8.12 -9.25
C ALA A 35 -5.78 9.12 -8.31
N ILE A 36 -6.70 8.64 -7.47
CA ILE A 36 -7.43 9.48 -6.52
C ILE A 36 -6.90 9.25 -5.11
N MET A 37 -6.65 10.33 -4.37
CA MET A 37 -6.25 10.29 -2.98
C MET A 37 -7.21 11.11 -2.13
N HIS A 38 -7.62 10.53 -1.00
CA HIS A 38 -8.45 11.19 -0.01
C HIS A 38 -7.70 11.33 1.31
N ARG A 39 -7.82 12.50 1.95
CA ARG A 39 -7.31 12.75 3.29
C ARG A 39 -8.46 12.61 4.29
N ASN A 40 -8.27 11.79 5.32
CA ASN A 40 -9.23 11.65 6.41
C ASN A 40 -9.17 12.88 7.34
N ASN A 41 -10.32 13.54 7.55
CA ASN A 41 -10.46 14.74 8.39
C ASN A 41 -10.66 14.42 9.88
N ARG A 42 -10.75 13.14 10.25
CA ARG A 42 -10.93 12.60 11.61
C ARG A 42 -12.31 12.86 12.23
N ASP A 43 -13.27 13.27 11.44
CA ASP A 43 -14.68 13.47 11.82
C ASP A 43 -15.64 12.58 10.99
N GLY A 44 -15.08 11.60 10.29
CA GLY A 44 -15.83 10.73 9.36
C GLY A 44 -15.92 11.28 7.94
N THR A 45 -15.42 12.50 7.69
CA THR A 45 -15.35 13.09 6.35
C THR A 45 -13.97 12.94 5.72
N PHE A 46 -13.92 13.15 4.40
CA PHE A 46 -12.71 13.00 3.60
C PHE A 46 -12.62 14.12 2.56
N ASP A 47 -11.44 14.72 2.47
CA ASP A 47 -11.10 15.68 1.41
C ASP A 47 -10.43 14.96 0.25
N GLU A 48 -10.87 15.21 -0.98
CA GLU A 48 -10.16 14.80 -2.19
C GLU A 48 -8.93 15.68 -2.37
N VAL A 49 -7.74 15.07 -2.37
CA VAL A 49 -6.44 15.78 -2.36
C VAL A 49 -5.52 15.36 -3.51
N SER A 50 -6.06 14.75 -4.57
CA SER A 50 -5.23 14.19 -5.65
C SER A 50 -4.46 15.26 -6.41
N LYS A 51 -5.05 16.45 -6.58
CA LYS A 51 -4.38 17.60 -7.19
C LYS A 51 -3.21 18.08 -6.32
N GLN A 52 -3.45 18.27 -5.03
CA GLN A 52 -2.45 18.73 -4.05
C GLN A 52 -1.33 17.70 -3.88
N ALA A 53 -1.63 16.42 -4.07
CA ALA A 53 -0.66 15.33 -4.05
C ALA A 53 0.08 15.13 -5.39
N GLY A 54 -0.23 15.92 -6.43
CA GLY A 54 0.38 15.80 -7.77
C GLY A 54 -0.04 14.54 -8.54
N LEU A 55 -1.09 13.84 -8.10
CA LEU A 55 -1.55 12.60 -8.71
C LEU A 55 -2.33 12.82 -10.01
N GLN A 56 -2.93 14.01 -10.17
CA GLN A 56 -3.64 14.38 -11.40
C GLN A 56 -2.68 14.64 -12.56
N ASP A 57 -1.41 14.97 -12.27
CA ASP A 57 -0.39 15.25 -13.29
C ASP A 57 0.32 13.99 -13.78
N LEU A 58 0.02 12.83 -13.18
CA LEU A 58 0.62 11.57 -13.59
C LEU A 58 0.16 11.21 -15.01
N PRO A 59 1.07 10.68 -15.86
CA PRO A 59 0.70 10.17 -17.16
C PRO A 59 -0.45 9.17 -17.04
N LEU A 60 -1.40 9.25 -17.95
CA LEU A 60 -2.49 8.30 -18.02
C LEU A 60 -1.92 6.92 -18.40
N LYS A 61 -1.91 5.99 -17.43
CA LYS A 61 -1.49 4.60 -17.60
C LYS A 61 -2.56 3.64 -17.11
N SER A 62 -2.65 2.47 -17.74
CA SER A 62 -3.45 1.36 -17.24
C SER A 62 -2.73 0.76 -16.03
N ARG A 63 -3.28 0.95 -14.84
CA ARG A 63 -2.70 0.49 -13.57
C ARG A 63 -3.53 -0.66 -13.04
N ARG A 64 -2.87 -1.74 -12.62
CA ARG A 64 -3.56 -2.92 -12.05
C ARG A 64 -3.21 -3.20 -10.60
N GLY A 65 -2.10 -2.66 -10.10
CA GLY A 65 -1.64 -2.92 -8.74
C GLY A 65 -1.03 -1.70 -8.11
N ALA A 66 -1.01 -1.71 -6.78
CA ALA A 66 -0.39 -0.71 -5.93
C ALA A 66 0.19 -1.38 -4.68
N ALA A 67 1.42 -1.02 -4.33
CA ALA A 67 2.06 -1.38 -3.08
C ALA A 67 2.47 -0.10 -2.33
N PHE A 68 2.27 -0.10 -1.02
CA PHE A 68 2.58 1.02 -0.14
C PHE A 68 3.72 0.64 0.78
N GLY A 69 4.70 1.53 0.98
CA GLY A 69 5.82 1.26 1.87
C GLY A 69 6.82 2.42 1.94
N ASP A 70 7.64 2.45 2.99
CA ASP A 70 8.71 3.44 3.14
C ASP A 70 10.00 2.89 2.50
N VAL A 71 10.08 2.96 1.17
CA VAL A 71 11.14 2.31 0.37
C VAL A 71 12.51 2.87 0.74
N PHE A 72 12.56 4.16 1.05
CA PHE A 72 13.81 4.88 1.32
C PHE A 72 14.17 4.97 2.81
N ASN A 73 13.39 4.39 3.71
CA ASN A 73 13.57 4.53 5.17
C ASN A 73 13.59 6.00 5.63
N THR A 74 12.78 6.83 4.97
CA THR A 74 12.60 8.24 5.35
C THR A 74 11.47 8.40 6.35
N GLY A 75 10.62 7.40 6.51
CA GLY A 75 9.37 7.40 7.25
C GLY A 75 8.19 7.97 6.47
N ASN A 76 8.40 8.52 5.27
CA ASN A 76 7.30 8.84 4.37
C ASN A 76 6.88 7.58 3.61
N ILE A 77 5.57 7.35 3.48
CA ILE A 77 5.05 6.21 2.73
C ILE A 77 5.05 6.54 1.24
N ASP A 78 5.85 5.78 0.48
CA ASP A 78 5.92 5.78 -0.97
C ASP A 78 4.88 4.83 -1.57
N VAL A 79 4.61 4.98 -2.88
CA VAL A 79 3.67 4.13 -3.61
C VAL A 79 4.32 3.56 -4.86
N LEU A 80 4.32 2.24 -5.01
CA LEU A 80 4.71 1.58 -6.24
C LEU A 80 3.46 1.17 -7.02
N LEU A 81 3.32 1.66 -8.24
CA LEU A 81 2.19 1.36 -9.12
C LEU A 81 2.61 0.38 -10.22
N LEU A 82 1.86 -0.71 -10.35
CA LEU A 82 2.04 -1.67 -11.43
C LEU A 82 1.28 -1.23 -12.68
N ASN A 83 2.03 -0.84 -13.70
CA ASN A 83 1.51 -0.46 -15.01
C ASN A 83 1.42 -1.70 -15.91
N VAL A 84 0.33 -1.83 -16.66
CA VAL A 84 0.12 -2.97 -17.56
C VAL A 84 0.96 -2.79 -18.82
N GLY A 85 1.83 -3.77 -19.11
CA GLY A 85 2.66 -3.75 -20.32
C GLY A 85 3.79 -2.72 -20.29
N GLU A 86 4.03 -2.08 -19.15
CA GLU A 86 5.06 -1.06 -18.96
C GLU A 86 5.80 -1.26 -17.63
N PRO A 87 7.01 -0.70 -17.45
CA PRO A 87 7.67 -0.67 -16.16
C PRO A 87 6.80 -0.04 -15.06
N PRO A 88 6.94 -0.49 -13.80
CA PRO A 88 6.20 0.09 -12.68
C PRO A 88 6.61 1.54 -12.44
N SER A 89 5.71 2.34 -11.87
CA SER A 89 5.98 3.72 -11.47
C SER A 89 6.15 3.79 -9.96
N LEU A 90 7.32 4.25 -9.50
CA LEU A 90 7.55 4.55 -8.08
C LEU A 90 7.26 6.02 -7.81
N LEU A 91 6.27 6.28 -6.97
CA LEU A 91 5.92 7.59 -6.47
C LEU A 91 6.58 7.79 -5.11
N LYS A 92 7.65 8.58 -5.10
CA LYS A 92 8.35 8.94 -3.88
C LYS A 92 7.59 10.03 -3.14
N ASN A 93 7.31 9.80 -1.86
CA ASN A 93 6.63 10.77 -1.04
C ASN A 93 7.61 11.81 -0.48
N MET A 94 7.47 13.04 -0.97
CA MET A 94 8.34 14.18 -0.65
C MET A 94 7.80 15.04 0.50
N ASN A 95 6.87 14.52 1.31
CA ASN A 95 6.26 15.28 2.39
C ASN A 95 7.29 15.82 3.41
N ALA A 96 7.16 17.10 3.76
CA ALA A 96 8.05 17.85 4.65
C ALA A 96 7.27 18.58 5.76
N THR A 97 6.30 17.91 6.38
CA THR A 97 5.37 18.53 7.35
C THR A 97 5.95 18.79 8.74
N GLY A 98 7.18 18.38 9.04
CA GLY A 98 7.75 18.52 10.39
C GLY A 98 7.16 17.54 11.44
N PHE A 99 6.12 16.77 11.10
CA PHE A 99 5.44 15.87 12.02
C PHE A 99 6.19 14.57 12.28
N HIS A 100 6.01 14.08 13.50
CA HIS A 100 6.60 12.85 14.03
C HIS A 100 5.90 11.60 13.50
N ARG A 101 6.67 10.54 13.36
CA ARG A 101 6.22 9.27 12.79
C ARG A 101 7.00 8.10 13.38
N VAL A 102 6.48 6.90 13.24
CA VAL A 102 7.14 5.67 13.70
C VAL A 102 6.78 4.51 12.81
N LEU A 103 7.70 3.57 12.66
CA LEU A 103 7.45 2.30 11.98
C LEU A 103 7.77 1.13 12.91
N PHE A 104 6.98 0.06 12.81
CA PHE A 104 7.20 -1.20 13.52
C PHE A 104 7.41 -2.35 12.54
N LYS A 105 8.58 -2.97 12.57
CA LYS A 105 8.88 -4.26 11.94
C LYS A 105 8.69 -5.35 12.98
N LEU A 106 7.70 -6.22 12.77
CA LEU A 106 7.43 -7.34 13.68
C LEU A 106 8.05 -8.62 13.13
N ILE A 107 8.62 -9.44 14.02
CA ILE A 107 9.18 -10.75 13.69
C ILE A 107 8.58 -11.78 14.63
N GLY A 108 7.82 -12.72 14.08
CA GLY A 108 7.27 -13.84 14.84
C GLY A 108 8.34 -14.86 15.22
N THR A 109 8.18 -15.50 16.38
CA THR A 109 9.01 -16.61 16.87
C THR A 109 8.23 -17.89 17.08
N LYS A 110 7.07 -17.78 17.74
CA LYS A 110 6.08 -18.85 17.89
C LYS A 110 5.01 -18.74 16.80
N SER A 111 4.63 -17.51 16.46
CA SER A 111 3.77 -17.18 15.33
C SER A 111 4.55 -17.23 14.00
N ASN A 112 3.86 -17.04 12.87
CA ASN A 112 4.52 -17.00 11.56
C ASN A 112 5.60 -15.90 11.51
N ARG A 113 6.72 -16.16 10.81
CA ARG A 113 7.91 -15.28 10.85
C ARG A 113 7.67 -13.87 10.32
N ALA A 114 6.74 -13.72 9.38
CA ALA A 114 6.31 -12.44 8.85
C ALA A 114 5.35 -11.68 9.79
N ALA A 115 4.97 -12.29 10.93
CA ALA A 115 4.02 -11.75 11.90
C ALA A 115 2.65 -11.37 11.30
N ILE A 116 2.24 -11.98 10.18
CA ILE A 116 0.94 -11.72 9.55
C ILE A 116 -0.18 -12.01 10.54
N GLY A 117 -1.10 -11.05 10.70
CA GLY A 117 -2.18 -11.04 11.69
C GLY A 117 -1.82 -10.40 13.03
N ALA A 118 -0.55 -10.02 13.27
CA ALA A 118 -0.17 -9.27 14.46
C ALA A 118 -0.72 -7.84 14.39
N ARG A 119 -1.31 -7.36 15.48
CA ARG A 119 -1.89 -6.02 15.60
C ARG A 119 -1.11 -5.17 16.57
N VAL A 120 -0.72 -3.98 16.13
CA VAL A 120 -0.12 -2.95 16.98
C VAL A 120 -1.13 -1.86 17.24
N THR A 121 -1.34 -1.55 18.50
CA THR A 121 -2.19 -0.45 18.97
C THR A 121 -1.31 0.55 19.72
N ILE A 122 -1.30 1.80 19.28
CA ILE A 122 -0.54 2.87 19.93
C ILE A 122 -1.47 3.88 20.59
N ARG A 123 -0.97 4.52 21.64
CA ARG A 123 -1.56 5.74 22.23
C ARG A 123 -0.52 6.84 22.26
N ALA A 124 -0.84 7.98 21.66
CA ALA A 124 0.00 9.17 21.68
C ALA A 124 -0.86 10.43 21.61
N ALA A 125 -0.58 11.41 22.48
CA ALA A 125 -1.28 12.70 22.52
C ALA A 125 -2.81 12.54 22.58
N GLY A 126 -3.29 11.62 23.43
CA GLY A 126 -4.72 11.35 23.59
C GLY A 126 -5.40 10.61 22.43
N VAL A 127 -4.68 10.30 21.35
CA VAL A 127 -5.22 9.56 20.19
C VAL A 127 -4.80 8.09 20.27
N LYS A 128 -5.77 7.19 20.07
CA LYS A 128 -5.54 5.74 19.90
C LYS A 128 -5.58 5.38 18.42
N GLN A 129 -4.53 4.74 17.92
CA GLN A 129 -4.47 4.23 16.54
C GLN A 129 -4.12 2.75 16.59
N PHE A 130 -4.56 1.96 15.61
CA PHE A 130 -4.09 0.59 15.46
C PHE A 130 -3.85 0.26 13.98
N SER A 131 -2.94 -0.67 13.74
CA SER A 131 -2.69 -1.25 12.44
C SER A 131 -2.31 -2.72 12.59
N GLU A 132 -2.42 -3.48 11.51
CA GLU A 132 -2.23 -4.93 11.52
C GLU A 132 -1.34 -5.34 10.36
N VAL A 133 -0.43 -6.29 10.61
CA VAL A 133 0.44 -6.84 9.56
C VAL A 133 -0.40 -7.71 8.65
N ARG A 134 -0.56 -7.29 7.39
CA ARG A 134 -1.39 -7.99 6.40
C ARG A 134 -0.52 -8.62 5.33
N GLY A 135 -0.84 -9.86 4.98
CA GLY A 135 -0.38 -10.47 3.74
C GLY A 135 -1.16 -9.89 2.56
N GLY A 136 -0.47 -9.57 1.48
CA GLY A 136 -1.01 -8.90 0.30
C GLY A 136 -1.17 -7.38 0.46
N GLY A 137 -1.70 -6.76 -0.59
CA GLY A 137 -2.04 -5.35 -0.63
C GLY A 137 -3.09 -5.12 -1.71
N SER A 138 -2.69 -4.55 -2.84
CA SER A 138 -3.53 -4.48 -4.04
C SER A 138 -3.37 -5.74 -4.91
N TYR A 139 -4.00 -5.74 -6.08
CA TYR A 139 -3.94 -6.85 -7.03
C TYR A 139 -2.50 -7.09 -7.51
N LEU A 140 -2.06 -8.36 -7.43
CA LEU A 140 -0.69 -8.80 -7.73
C LEU A 140 0.39 -7.96 -7.03
N SER A 141 0.09 -7.45 -5.82
CA SER A 141 0.96 -6.52 -5.08
C SER A 141 1.09 -6.94 -3.62
N GLN A 142 2.24 -6.63 -3.02
CA GLN A 142 2.50 -6.77 -1.59
C GLN A 142 2.98 -5.43 -1.05
N SER A 143 2.27 -4.88 -0.07
CA SER A 143 2.73 -3.70 0.67
C SER A 143 3.82 -4.07 1.67
N ASP A 144 4.59 -3.09 2.10
CA ASP A 144 5.53 -3.25 3.20
C ASP A 144 4.83 -3.79 4.45
N LEU A 145 5.44 -4.78 5.09
CA LEU A 145 4.90 -5.40 6.30
C LEU A 145 5.11 -4.52 7.54
N ARG A 146 5.95 -3.49 7.44
CA ARG A 146 6.15 -2.54 8.53
C ARG A 146 4.90 -1.68 8.75
N LEU A 147 4.49 -1.59 10.00
CA LEU A 147 3.33 -0.78 10.38
C LEU A 147 3.78 0.66 10.63
N HIS A 148 3.22 1.59 9.87
CA HIS A 148 3.50 3.01 9.99
C HIS A 148 2.40 3.74 10.76
N PHE A 149 2.80 4.65 11.65
CA PHE A 149 1.91 5.53 12.39
C PHE A 149 2.39 6.98 12.33
N GLY A 150 1.46 7.90 12.04
CA GLY A 150 1.68 9.33 12.19
C GLY A 150 1.35 9.78 13.61
N LEU A 151 2.28 10.47 14.26
CA LEU A 151 2.17 10.91 15.65
C LEU A 151 1.89 12.42 15.79
N GLY A 152 1.87 13.16 14.68
CA GLY A 152 1.64 14.61 14.69
C GLY A 152 2.78 15.33 15.42
N THR A 153 2.46 16.08 16.47
CA THR A 153 3.45 16.79 17.29
C THR A 153 3.97 15.97 18.47
N ALA A 154 3.49 14.73 18.66
CA ALA A 154 3.91 13.89 19.77
C ALA A 154 5.31 13.29 19.52
N LYS A 155 6.26 13.59 20.41
CA LYS A 155 7.64 13.07 20.38
C LYS A 155 7.78 11.65 20.94
N LYS A 156 6.73 11.12 21.57
CA LYS A 156 6.69 9.79 22.16
C LYS A 156 5.28 9.23 22.14
N MET A 157 5.19 7.91 22.12
CA MET A 157 3.97 7.16 22.39
C MET A 157 3.92 6.82 23.87
N GLU A 158 2.77 7.05 24.50
CA GLU A 158 2.51 6.70 25.89
C GLU A 158 2.58 5.18 26.05
N SER A 159 1.89 4.44 25.17
CA SER A 159 1.89 2.98 25.13
C SER A 159 1.86 2.42 23.71
N VAL A 160 2.48 1.26 23.54
CA VAL A 160 2.44 0.42 22.33
C VAL A 160 2.07 -0.99 22.77
N GLU A 161 0.89 -1.45 22.38
CA GLU A 161 0.40 -2.80 22.64
C GLU A 161 0.47 -3.63 21.35
N ILE A 162 1.05 -4.82 21.44
CA ILE A 162 1.26 -5.74 20.33
C ILE A 162 0.52 -7.02 20.66
N ARG A 163 -0.54 -7.31 19.93
CA ARG A 163 -1.25 -8.59 19.99
C ARG A 163 -0.75 -9.49 18.87
N TRP A 164 -0.10 -10.59 19.24
CA TRP A 164 0.42 -11.58 18.29
C TRP A 164 -0.66 -12.54 17.79
N PRO A 165 -0.46 -13.19 16.64
CA PRO A 165 -1.42 -14.14 16.07
C PRO A 165 -1.78 -15.32 16.99
N ASN A 166 -0.86 -15.76 17.84
CA ASN A 166 -1.11 -16.82 18.83
C ASN A 166 -1.93 -16.35 20.05
N GLY A 167 -2.29 -15.06 20.12
CA GLY A 167 -3.08 -14.47 21.20
C GLY A 167 -2.27 -13.86 22.33
N THR A 168 -0.94 -14.00 22.37
CA THR A 168 -0.12 -13.31 23.38
C THR A 168 -0.12 -11.81 23.14
N VAL A 169 0.04 -11.04 24.23
CA VAL A 169 0.08 -9.58 24.19
C VAL A 169 1.36 -9.09 24.85
N GLU A 170 2.05 -8.17 24.18
CA GLU A 170 3.20 -7.45 24.71
C GLU A 170 2.89 -5.96 24.76
N THR A 171 3.32 -5.29 25.83
CA THR A 171 3.10 -3.86 26.01
C THR A 171 4.42 -3.16 26.29
N LEU A 172 4.67 -2.09 25.56
CA LEU A 172 5.80 -1.18 25.73
C LEU A 172 5.26 0.19 26.14
N GLN A 173 6.02 0.90 26.97
CA GLN A 173 5.64 2.21 27.50
C GLN A 173 6.70 3.25 27.12
N ASN A 174 6.29 4.51 26.97
CA ASN A 174 7.19 5.65 26.72
C ASN A 174 8.14 5.43 25.52
N VAL A 175 7.62 4.93 24.41
CA VAL A 175 8.42 4.64 23.21
C VAL A 175 8.62 5.92 22.39
N SER A 176 9.87 6.27 22.08
CA SER A 176 10.18 7.48 21.32
C SER A 176 9.63 7.46 19.89
N ALA A 177 9.29 8.63 19.35
CA ALA A 177 8.99 8.81 17.94
C ALA A 177 10.26 8.73 17.06
N ASP A 178 10.07 8.88 15.75
CA ASP A 178 11.09 9.06 14.72
C ASP A 178 12.07 7.90 14.62
N CYS A 179 11.56 6.68 14.79
CA CYS A 179 12.33 5.45 14.70
C CYS A 179 11.59 4.38 13.90
N ILE A 180 12.37 3.45 13.36
CA ILE A 180 11.93 2.13 12.90
C ILE A 180 12.33 1.15 14.00
N TYR A 181 11.35 0.57 14.69
CA TYR A 181 11.57 -0.45 15.70
C TYR A 181 11.44 -1.84 15.10
N THR A 182 12.43 -2.69 15.32
CA THR A 182 12.29 -4.13 15.09
C THR A 182 11.95 -4.80 16.42
N ILE A 183 10.77 -5.44 16.46
CA ILE A 183 10.25 -6.10 17.65
C ILE A 183 10.11 -7.59 17.36
N VAL A 184 10.66 -8.40 18.26
CA VAL A 184 10.65 -9.86 18.14
C VAL A 184 9.70 -10.43 19.19
N GLU A 185 8.80 -11.32 18.75
CA GLU A 185 7.81 -11.96 19.62
C GLU A 185 8.45 -12.67 20.82
N GLY A 186 7.98 -12.32 22.02
CA GLY A 186 8.46 -12.77 23.32
C GLY A 186 9.76 -12.11 23.78
N ALA A 187 10.28 -11.15 23.00
CA ALA A 187 11.63 -10.65 23.12
C ALA A 187 11.74 -9.12 23.12
N GLY A 188 10.63 -8.40 22.92
CA GLY A 188 10.59 -6.94 22.90
C GLY A 188 11.36 -6.32 21.73
N ILE A 189 11.79 -5.07 21.92
CA ILE A 189 12.58 -4.32 20.93
C ILE A 189 13.99 -4.94 20.83
N ARG A 190 14.41 -5.28 19.61
CA ARG A 190 15.74 -5.85 19.32
C ARG A 190 16.64 -4.98 18.47
N ASP A 191 16.05 -4.08 17.70
CA ASP A 191 16.78 -3.09 16.93
C ASP A 191 15.94 -1.80 16.85
N THR A 192 16.64 -0.67 16.88
CA THR A 192 16.05 0.67 16.77
C THR A 192 16.88 1.45 15.78
N LYS A 193 16.30 1.74 14.62
CA LYS A 193 16.92 2.59 13.61
C LYS A 193 16.25 3.96 13.62
N ALA A 194 17.03 5.01 13.88
CA ALA A 194 16.54 6.38 13.78
C ALA A 194 16.10 6.70 12.34
N LEU A 195 14.97 7.37 12.21
CA LEU A 195 14.55 7.97 10.95
C LEU A 195 15.29 9.30 10.75
N PRO A 196 15.51 9.73 9.50
CA PRO A 196 16.01 11.07 9.25
C PRO A 196 15.03 12.10 9.84
N PRO A 197 15.54 13.24 10.34
CA PRO A 197 14.70 14.27 10.91
C PRO A 197 13.63 14.70 9.89
N PRO A 198 12.43 15.09 10.34
CA PRO A 198 11.46 15.71 9.46
C PRO A 198 12.12 16.89 8.74
N VAL A 199 12.08 16.91 7.41
CA VAL A 199 12.55 18.07 6.64
C VAL A 199 11.72 19.27 7.10
N SER A 200 12.39 20.33 7.56
CA SER A 200 11.72 21.59 7.90
C SER A 200 10.98 22.08 6.66
N ALA A 201 9.71 22.46 6.82
CA ALA A 201 8.95 23.05 5.71
C ALA A 201 9.78 24.17 5.06
N PRO A 202 9.84 24.25 3.72
CA PRO A 202 10.43 25.43 3.08
C PRO A 202 9.72 26.67 3.63
N ALA A 203 10.50 27.71 3.96
CA ALA A 203 9.93 29.00 4.36
C ALA A 203 8.89 29.43 3.31
N PRO A 204 7.74 30.01 3.72
CA PRO A 204 6.77 30.49 2.75
C PRO A 204 7.48 31.42 1.78
N ALA A 205 7.40 31.14 0.48
CA ALA A 205 7.93 32.01 -0.54
C ALA A 205 7.32 33.40 -0.30
N GLY A 206 8.19 34.36 0.04
CA GLY A 206 7.78 35.75 0.24
C GLY A 206 6.99 36.19 -0.98
N ALA A 207 5.80 36.75 -0.74
CA ALA A 207 5.07 37.47 -1.76
C ALA A 207 5.98 38.62 -2.26
N HIS A 208 6.33 38.56 -3.54
CA HIS A 208 6.84 39.67 -4.33
C HIS A 208 5.85 39.96 -5.46
#